data_AF-A0A3S0RDF6-F1
#
_entry.id   AF-A0A3S0RDF6-F1
#
_cell.length_a   1.000
_cell.length_b   1.000
_cell.length_c   1.000
_cell.angle_alpha   90.00
_cell.angle_beta   90.00
_cell.angle_gamma   90.00
#
_symmetry.space_group_name_H-M   'P 1'
#
loop_
_entity.id
_entity.type
_entity.pdbx_description
1 polymer ?
#
loop_
_entity_poly.entity_id
_entity_poly.type
_entity_poly.pdbx_seq_one_letter_code
_entity_poly.pdbx_strand_id
1 'polypeptide(L)'
;MLKSKNNFFLSRYDIKDERILGVYDTYKEAIKEVYGYEPGHSKYENAYAAICASANNVPNSKGEKRSAYGFWYKIFFDNKECD
;
A
#
# COMPACT_ATOMS: atom_id res chain seq x y z
N MET A 1 -3.28 -6.11 17.96
CA MET A 1 -2.37 -4.96 17.97
C MET A 1 -3.07 -3.80 17.26
N LEU A 2 -3.53 -2.79 18.01
CA LEU A 2 -4.03 -1.56 17.40
C LEU A 2 -2.81 -0.71 17.03
N LYS A 3 -2.41 -0.76 15.75
CA LYS A 3 -1.45 0.21 15.20
C LYS A 3 -2.01 1.62 15.33
N SER A 4 -1.11 2.60 15.46
CA SER A 4 -1.36 4.01 15.72
C SER A 4 -2.64 4.52 15.03
N LYS A 5 -3.59 5.06 15.81
CA LYS A 5 -4.97 5.35 15.38
C LYS A 5 -5.11 6.31 14.19
N ASN A 6 -4.04 6.96 13.72
CA ASN A 6 -4.18 8.12 12.85
C ASN A 6 -3.46 8.05 11.50
N ASN A 7 -2.49 7.15 11.26
CA ASN A 7 -1.73 7.13 9.99
C ASN A 7 -1.36 5.70 9.57
N PHE A 8 -2.25 5.00 8.87
CA PHE A 8 -1.96 3.68 8.30
C PHE A 8 -2.67 3.45 6.98
N PHE A 9 -2.23 2.45 6.22
CA PHE A 9 -2.96 1.95 5.06
C PHE A 9 -3.15 0.43 5.12
N LEU A 10 -4.26 -0.02 4.55
CA LEU A 10 -4.61 -1.41 4.40
C LEU A 10 -4.13 -1.89 3.03
N SER A 11 -3.37 -2.99 3.00
CA SER A 11 -3.06 -3.71 1.75
C SER A 11 -3.97 -4.93 1.63
N ARG A 12 -4.61 -5.09 0.47
CA ARG A 12 -5.38 -6.27 0.11
C ARG A 12 -4.90 -6.88 -1.19
N TYR A 13 -5.01 -8.20 -1.26
CA TYR A 13 -4.94 -8.93 -2.53
C TYR A 13 -6.13 -8.53 -3.42
N ASP A 14 -6.05 -8.83 -4.73
CA ASP A 14 -7.04 -8.51 -5.77
C ASP A 14 -8.51 -8.50 -5.23
N ILE A 15 -9.36 -7.59 -5.75
CA ILE A 15 -10.77 -7.44 -5.34
C ILE A 15 -11.56 -8.77 -5.35
N LYS A 16 -11.09 -9.77 -6.10
CA LYS A 16 -11.67 -11.12 -6.13
C LYS A 16 -11.45 -11.92 -4.85
N ASP A 17 -10.33 -11.74 -4.16
CA ASP A 17 -9.94 -12.59 -3.02
C ASP A 17 -10.14 -11.91 -1.66
N GLU A 18 -10.49 -10.61 -1.61
CA GLU A 18 -10.72 -9.73 -0.44
C GLU A 18 -9.76 -9.95 0.77
N ARG A 19 -8.61 -10.60 0.56
CA ARG A 19 -7.68 -10.99 1.61
C ARG A 19 -6.86 -9.80 2.03
N ILE A 20 -6.98 -9.43 3.30
CA ILE A 20 -6.11 -8.43 3.93
C ILE A 20 -4.72 -9.03 4.08
N LEU A 21 -3.74 -8.43 3.40
CA LEU A 21 -2.33 -8.78 3.51
C LEU A 21 -1.71 -8.16 4.76
N GLY A 22 -2.21 -6.98 5.17
CA GLY A 22 -1.83 -6.35 6.43
C GLY A 22 -2.27 -4.90 6.52
N VAL A 23 -2.02 -4.32 7.69
CA VAL A 23 -2.17 -2.90 8.00
C VAL A 23 -0.79 -2.36 8.30
N TYR A 24 -0.39 -1.28 7.63
CA TYR A 24 0.98 -0.78 7.67
C TYR A 24 0.99 0.72 7.90
N ASP A 25 1.97 1.18 8.67
CA ASP A 25 2.10 2.61 8.98
C ASP A 25 2.91 3.33 7.90
N THR A 26 3.82 2.64 7.21
CA THR A 26 4.68 3.19 6.15
C THR A 26 4.75 2.25 4.94
N TYR A 27 5.04 2.80 3.75
CA TYR A 27 5.25 1.97 2.56
C TYR A 27 6.42 1.02 2.69
N LYS A 28 7.51 1.46 3.34
CA LYS A 28 8.66 0.62 3.61
C LYS A 28 8.29 -0.63 4.40
N GLU A 29 7.49 -0.48 5.46
CA GLU A 29 7.00 -1.61 6.26
C GLU A 29 6.17 -2.57 5.39
N ALA A 30 5.23 -2.05 4.61
CA ALA A 30 4.41 -2.89 3.75
C ALA A 30 5.22 -3.61 2.67
N ILE A 31 6.20 -2.95 2.05
CA ILE A 31 7.03 -3.56 1.01
C ILE A 31 7.86 -4.70 1.60
N LYS A 32 8.41 -4.49 2.80
CA LYS A 32 9.14 -5.52 3.52
C LYS A 32 8.25 -6.70 3.91
N GLU A 33 7.10 -6.46 4.52
CA GLU A 33 6.23 -7.53 5.02
C GLU A 33 5.50 -8.29 3.90
N VAL A 34 5.12 -7.59 2.81
CA VAL A 34 4.39 -8.20 1.68
C VAL A 34 5.34 -8.85 0.67
N TYR A 35 6.47 -8.21 0.36
CA TYR A 35 7.36 -8.65 -0.72
C TYR A 35 8.73 -9.13 -0.24
N GLY A 36 9.12 -8.88 1.01
CA GLY A 36 10.46 -9.20 1.52
C GLY A 36 11.57 -8.29 0.96
N TYR A 37 11.21 -7.15 0.35
CA TYR A 37 12.21 -6.23 -0.23
C TYR A 37 12.64 -5.18 0.79
N GLU A 38 13.95 -5.05 0.98
CA GLU A 38 14.59 -3.99 1.76
C GLU A 38 15.05 -2.83 0.85
N PRO A 39 15.24 -1.61 1.37
CA PRO A 39 15.84 -0.52 0.62
C PRO A 39 17.19 -0.92 0.00
N GLY A 40 17.41 -0.57 -1.27
CA GLY A 40 18.58 -1.02 -2.04
C GLY A 40 18.37 -2.34 -2.78
N HIS A 41 17.28 -3.07 -2.54
CA HIS A 41 16.88 -4.18 -3.39
C HIS A 41 16.34 -3.67 -4.73
N SER A 42 16.71 -4.29 -5.85
CA SER A 42 16.34 -3.83 -7.20
C SER A 42 14.84 -3.71 -7.44
N LYS A 43 14.02 -4.50 -6.74
CA LYS A 43 12.56 -4.47 -6.82
C LYS A 43 11.89 -3.56 -5.79
N TYR A 44 12.63 -3.02 -4.82
CA TYR A 44 12.08 -2.14 -3.80
C TYR A 44 11.52 -0.85 -4.43
N GLU A 45 12.32 -0.18 -5.27
CA GLU A 45 11.92 1.07 -5.94
C GLU A 45 10.67 0.89 -6.80
N ASN A 46 10.57 -0.24 -7.51
CA ASN A 46 9.40 -0.57 -8.31
C ASN A 46 8.14 -0.77 -7.45
N ALA A 47 8.27 -1.47 -6.31
CA ALA A 47 7.18 -1.67 -5.38
C ALA A 47 6.75 -0.33 -4.73
N TYR A 48 7.71 0.50 -4.35
CA TYR A 48 7.49 1.83 -3.79
C TYR A 48 6.76 2.73 -4.79
N ALA A 49 7.28 2.85 -6.01
CA ALA A 49 6.66 3.61 -7.09
C ALA A 49 5.23 3.15 -7.42
N ALA A 50 4.98 1.83 -7.38
CA ALA A 50 3.64 1.30 -7.63
C ALA A 50 2.64 1.61 -6.52
N ILE A 51 3.07 1.61 -5.26
CA ILE A 51 2.24 2.05 -4.14
C ILE A 51 1.98 3.56 -4.24
N CYS A 52 2.99 4.36 -4.57
CA CYS A 52 2.82 5.80 -4.77
C CYS A 52 1.88 6.13 -5.92
N ALA A 53 2.04 5.49 -7.08
CA ALA A 53 1.13 5.64 -8.20
C ALA A 53 -0.31 5.26 -7.81
N SER A 54 -0.48 4.23 -6.97
CA SER A 54 -1.80 3.88 -6.44
C SER A 54 -2.36 4.97 -5.53
N ALA A 55 -1.54 5.62 -4.71
CA ALA A 55 -2.00 6.70 -3.84
C ALA A 55 -2.56 7.88 -4.62
N ASN A 56 -2.06 8.12 -5.84
CA ASN A 56 -2.53 9.16 -6.74
C ASN A 56 -3.70 8.73 -7.64
N ASN A 57 -4.09 7.46 -7.64
CA ASN A 57 -5.23 6.99 -8.42
C ASN A 57 -6.57 7.40 -7.82
N VAL A 58 -7.57 7.55 -8.70
CA VAL A 58 -8.97 7.73 -8.31
C VAL A 58 -9.44 6.48 -7.56
N PRO A 59 -9.94 6.61 -6.33
CA PRO A 59 -10.44 5.47 -5.59
C PRO A 59 -11.72 4.90 -6.23
N ASN A 60 -11.95 3.59 -6.06
CA ASN A 60 -13.21 2.96 -6.43
C ASN A 60 -14.34 3.36 -5.45
N SER A 61 -15.55 2.85 -5.68
CA SER A 61 -16.73 3.13 -4.84
C SER A 61 -16.59 2.74 -3.37
N LYS A 62 -15.62 1.88 -3.01
CA LYS A 62 -15.30 1.47 -1.64
C LYS A 62 -14.16 2.31 -1.00
N GLY A 63 -13.63 3.30 -1.72
CA GLY A 63 -12.52 4.15 -1.27
C GLY A 63 -11.14 3.52 -1.46
N GLU A 64 -11.00 2.58 -2.38
CA GLU A 64 -9.81 1.74 -2.55
C GLU A 64 -9.07 2.14 -3.82
N LYS A 65 -7.74 2.17 -3.77
CA LYS A 65 -6.89 2.57 -4.90
C LYS A 65 -6.06 1.39 -5.38
N ARG A 66 -6.00 1.19 -6.69
CA ARG A 66 -5.31 0.05 -7.31
C ARG A 66 -3.88 0.43 -7.69
N SER A 67 -2.92 -0.44 -7.42
CA SER A 67 -1.55 -0.32 -7.94
C SER A 67 -1.35 -1.00 -9.28
N ALA A 68 -0.22 -0.69 -9.92
CA ALA A 68 0.24 -1.33 -11.14
C ALA A 68 0.39 -2.87 -11.02
N TYR A 69 0.61 -3.39 -9.81
CA TYR A 69 0.75 -4.83 -9.54
C TYR A 69 -0.57 -5.53 -9.18
N GLY A 70 -1.71 -4.86 -9.33
CA GLY A 70 -3.03 -5.45 -9.10
C GLY A 70 -3.50 -5.47 -7.64
N PHE A 71 -2.67 -5.02 -6.70
CA PHE A 71 -3.04 -4.88 -5.28
C PHE A 71 -3.92 -3.66 -5.06
N TRP A 72 -4.87 -3.79 -4.14
CA TRP A 72 -5.77 -2.72 -3.71
C TRP A 72 -5.38 -2.21 -2.34
N TYR A 73 -5.23 -0.89 -2.24
CA TYR A 73 -4.90 -0.21 -1.02
C TYR A 73 -6.08 0.62 -0.53
N LYS A 74 -6.32 0.62 0.78
CA LYS A 74 -7.19 1.61 1.42
C LYS A 74 -6.32 2.49 2.30
N ILE A 75 -6.09 3.72 1.86
CA ILE A 75 -5.18 4.67 2.49
C ILE A 75 -6.01 5.59 3.37
N PHE A 76 -5.68 5.67 4.66
CA PHE A 76 -6.44 6.44 5.65
C PHE A 76 -5.76 7.75 6.06
N PHE A 77 -4.74 8.20 5.31
CA PHE A 77 -4.00 9.44 5.55
C PHE A 77 -3.78 10.26 4.27
N ASP A 78 -3.49 11.55 4.46
CA ASP A 78 -3.09 12.51 3.43
C ASP A 78 -1.62 12.28 3.10
N ASN A 79 -1.35 11.69 1.94
CA ASN A 79 -0.13 10.92 1.72
C ASN A 79 0.98 11.78 1.08
N LYS A 80 1.77 12.46 1.91
CA LYS A 80 2.93 13.24 1.47
C LYS A 80 4.20 12.40 1.23
N GLU A 81 4.15 11.06 1.39
CA GLU A 81 5.33 10.20 1.11
C GLU A 81 5.64 10.07 -0.39
N CYS A 82 4.74 10.53 -1.25
CA CYS A 82 4.84 10.47 -2.71
C CYS A 82 4.85 11.85 -3.40
N ASP A 83 4.86 12.94 -2.62
CA ASP A 83 5.01 14.32 -3.11
C ASP A 83 6.50 14.68 -3.29
#